data_AF-A0A316M0L3-F1
#
_entry.id   AF-A0A316M0L3-F1
#
_cell.length_a   1.000
_cell.length_b   1.000
_cell.length_c   1.000
_cell.angle_alpha   90.00
_cell.angle_beta   90.00
_cell.angle_gamma   90.00
#
_symmetry.space_group_name_H-M   'P 1'
#
loop_
_entity.id
_entity.type
_entity.pdbx_description
1 polymer ?
#
loop_
_entity_poly.entity_id
_entity_poly.type
_entity_poly.pdbx_seq_one_letter_code
_entity_poly.pdbx_strand_id
1 'polypeptide(L)' 'MKYEDLRKSNTRIFKYNGVRHIVTELKEDIKGFTGCCYKRNGFKCCFINSNLSPRKKRLILHRLIKEKYLTRG' A
#
# COMPACT_ATOMS: atom_id res chain seq x y z
N MET A 1 13.73 7.12 -19.26
CA MET A 1 12.81 6.91 -18.13
C MET A 1 11.41 7.28 -18.61
N LYS A 2 10.59 6.30 -19.01
CA LYS A 2 9.20 6.56 -19.42
C LYS A 2 8.35 6.55 -18.15
N TYR A 3 7.78 7.69 -17.80
CA TYR A 3 6.72 7.76 -16.79
C TYR A 3 5.42 7.41 -17.52
N GLU A 4 4.97 6.16 -17.40
CA GLU A 4 3.65 5.76 -17.89
C GLU A 4 2.55 6.37 -17.01
N ASP A 5 1.65 7.08 -17.69
CA ASP A 5 0.32 7.58 -17.31
C ASP A 5 -0.20 7.32 -15.88
N LEU A 6 -0.17 8.37 -15.05
CA LEU A 6 -0.84 8.47 -13.74
C LEU A 6 -2.38 8.71 -13.85
N ARG A 7 -3.04 8.30 -14.94
CA ARG A 7 -4.48 8.58 -15.16
C ARG A 7 -5.47 7.58 -14.54
N LYS A 8 -5.00 6.57 -13.78
CA LYS A 8 -5.85 5.57 -13.10
C LYS A 8 -5.48 5.36 -11.61
N SER A 9 -4.97 6.38 -10.95
CA SER A 9 -4.54 6.25 -9.56
C SER A 9 -5.75 6.07 -8.63
N ASN A 10 -6.10 4.81 -8.34
CA ASN A 10 -6.97 4.42 -7.22
C ASN A 10 -6.25 4.65 -5.89
N THR A 11 -5.75 5.86 -5.70
CA THR A 11 -5.00 6.27 -4.53
C THR A 11 -5.98 6.77 -3.47
N ARG A 12 -5.92 6.19 -2.28
CA ARG A 12 -6.72 6.55 -1.13
C ARG A 12 -5.82 6.98 0.01
N ILE A 13 -6.13 8.13 0.60
CA ILE A 13 -5.36 8.66 1.72
C ILE A 13 -6.24 8.57 2.97
N PHE A 14 -5.69 8.05 4.06
CA PHE A 14 -6.37 8.05 5.35
C PHE A 14 -5.39 8.27 6.49
N LYS A 15 -5.90 8.71 7.63
CA LYS A 15 -5.11 8.90 8.85
C LYS A 15 -5.37 7.74 9.80
N TYR A 16 -4.30 7.10 10.29
CA TYR A 16 -4.39 6.04 11.29
C TYR A 16 -3.29 6.23 12.34
N ASN A 17 -3.68 6.22 13.62
CA ASN A 17 -2.78 6.41 14.76
C ASN A 17 -1.81 7.61 14.59
N GLY A 18 -2.35 8.77 14.18
CA GLY A 18 -1.58 9.99 13.94
C GLY A 18 -0.76 10.02 12.64
N VAL A 19 -0.60 8.89 11.94
CA VAL A 19 0.19 8.78 10.70
C VAL A 19 -0.72 8.86 9.49
N ARG A 20 -0.30 9.59 8.44
CA ARG A 20 -1.00 9.59 7.15
C ARG A 20 -0.54 8.39 6.32
N HIS A 21 -1.50 7.61 5.86
CA HIS A 21 -1.31 6.46 5.00
C HIS A 21 -1.80 6.78 3.60
N ILE A 22 -0.96 6.53 2.60
CA ILE A 22 -1.29 6.68 1.20
C ILE A 22 -1.34 5.28 0.60
N VAL A 23 -2.51 4.79 0.26
CA VAL A 23 -2.70 3.48 -0.36
C VAL A 23 -2.89 3.67 -1.84
N THR A 24 -2.11 2.98 -2.66
CA THR A 24 -2.24 2.97 -4.11
C THR A 24 -2.48 1.55 -4.57
N GLU A 25 -3.58 1.33 -5.30
CA GLU A 25 -3.80 0.05 -5.96
C GLU A 25 -3.05 0.03 -7.29
N LEU A 26 -2.17 -0.95 -7.46
CA LEU A 26 -1.40 -1.17 -8.68
C LEU A 26 -1.93 -2.40 -9.40
N LYS A 27 -2.21 -2.24 -10.70
CA LYS A 27 -2.48 -3.36 -11.59
C LYS A 27 -1.16 -3.83 -12.17
N GLU A 28 -0.34 -4.43 -11.33
CA GLU A 28 0.88 -5.10 -11.77
C GLU A 28 0.62 -6.59 -11.93
N ASP A 29 0.99 -7.12 -13.10
CA ASP A 29 1.00 -8.56 -13.42
C ASP A 29 2.23 -9.27 -12.83
N ILE A 30 2.74 -8.77 -11.70
CA ILE A 30 3.82 -9.43 -10.97
C ILE A 30 3.22 -10.61 -10.22
N LYS A 31 3.51 -11.81 -10.71
CA LYS A 31 3.09 -13.08 -10.09
C LYS A 31 3.59 -13.13 -8.64
N GLY A 32 2.65 -13.20 -7.69
CA GLY A 32 2.95 -13.28 -6.25
C GLY A 32 2.98 -11.94 -5.52
N PHE A 33 2.91 -10.80 -6.22
CA PHE A 33 2.82 -9.50 -5.55
C PHE A 33 1.42 -9.31 -4.93
N THR A 34 1.40 -9.10 -3.61
CA THR A 34 0.16 -8.86 -2.85
C THR A 34 0.08 -7.43 -2.34
N GLY A 35 1.19 -6.89 -1.84
CA GLY A 35 1.33 -5.50 -1.47
C GLY A 35 2.62 -5.25 -0.68
N CYS A 36 3.00 -3.99 -0.56
CA CYS A 36 4.14 -3.54 0.25
C CYS A 36 3.86 -2.16 0.83
N CYS A 37 4.57 -1.77 1.90
CA CYS A 37 4.55 -0.39 2.39
C CYS A 37 5.95 0.11 2.64
N TYR A 38 6.17 1.40 2.40
CA TYR A 38 7.40 2.12 2.71
C TYR A 38 7.06 3.46 3.37
N LYS A 39 8.00 3.99 4.14
CA LYS A 39 7.83 5.30 4.81
C LYS A 39 8.59 6.37 4.04
N ARG A 40 7.93 7.47 3.71
CA ARG A 40 8.54 8.64 3.05
C ARG A 40 8.02 9.93 3.67
N ASN A 41 8.90 10.81 4.12
CA ASN A 41 8.58 12.13 4.65
C ASN A 41 7.46 12.14 5.72
N GLY A 42 7.43 11.12 6.61
CA GLY A 42 6.39 10.99 7.65
C GLY A 42 5.08 10.33 7.19
N PHE A 43 4.93 10.03 5.90
CA PHE A 43 3.82 9.26 5.34
C PHE A 43 4.18 7.78 5.24
N LYS A 44 3.20 6.89 5.44
CA LYS A 44 3.33 5.47 5.12
C LYS A 44 2.62 5.21 3.79
N CYS A 45 3.40 5.05 2.73
CA CYS A 45 2.92 4.76 1.40
C CYS A 45 2.80 3.25 1.23
N CYS A 46 1.64 2.76 0.83
CA CYS A 46 1.32 1.35 0.69
C CYS A 46 0.84 1.08 -0.73
N PHE A 47 1.37 0.03 -1.34
CA PHE A 47 0.93 -0.47 -2.63
C PHE A 47 0.21 -1.80 -2.42
N ILE A 48 -0.89 -2.00 -3.12
CA ILE A 48 -1.65 -3.27 -3.09
C ILE A 48 -1.98 -3.68 -4.51
N ASN A 49 -1.92 -4.97 -4.77
CA ASN A 49 -2.37 -5.50 -6.04
C ASN A 49 -3.88 -5.26 -6.25
N SER A 50 -4.25 -4.60 -7.35
CA SER A 50 -5.65 -4.31 -7.69
C SER A 50 -6.47 -5.57 -7.94
N ASN A 51 -5.85 -6.67 -8.35
CA ASN A 51 -6.48 -7.95 -8.67
C ASN A 51 -6.94 -8.73 -7.43
N LEU A 52 -6.56 -8.28 -6.24
CA LEU A 52 -7.00 -8.89 -4.99
C LEU A 52 -8.46 -8.54 -4.68
N SER A 53 -9.18 -9.47 -4.05
CA SER A 53 -10.53 -9.19 -3.56
C SER A 53 -10.51 -8.12 -2.46
N PRO A 54 -11.59 -7.33 -2.29
CA PRO A 54 -11.66 -6.27 -1.28
C PRO A 54 -11.33 -6.75 0.15
N ARG A 55 -11.71 -7.99 0.49
CA ARG A 55 -11.38 -8.63 1.77
C ARG A 55 -9.89 -8.86 1.93
N LYS A 56 -9.21 -9.40 0.89
CA LYS A 56 -7.76 -9.60 0.89
C LYS A 56 -7.01 -8.27 0.97
N LYS A 57 -7.44 -7.26 0.22
CA LYS A 57 -6.88 -5.90 0.27
C LYS A 57 -6.89 -5.32 1.69
N ARG A 58 -8.02 -5.43 2.39
CA ARG A 58 -8.15 -5.00 3.80
C ARG A 58 -7.22 -5.76 4.75
N LEU A 59 -7.14 -7.09 4.62
CA LEU A 59 -6.26 -7.91 5.46
C LEU A 59 -4.78 -7.58 5.26
N ILE A 60 -4.35 -7.43 4.01
CA ILE A 60 -2.97 -7.07 3.66
C ILE A 60 -2.64 -5.68 4.17
N LEU A 61 -3.51 -4.69 3.96
CA LEU A 61 -3.31 -3.35 4.53
C LEU A 61 -3.20 -3.37 6.04
N HIS A 62 -4.11 -4.08 6.71
CA HIS A 62 -4.08 -4.17 8.15
C HIS A 62 -2.77 -4.81 8.63
N ARG A 63 -2.31 -5.88 7.97
CA ARG A 63 -1.02 -6.52 8.26
C ARG A 63 0.15 -5.56 8.04
N LEU A 64 0.25 -4.96 6.87
CA LEU A 64 1.35 -4.04 6.51
C LEU A 64 1.38 -2.79 7.40
N ILE A 65 0.22 -2.29 7.84
CA ILE A 65 0.11 -1.14 8.74
C ILE A 65 0.52 -1.53 10.16
N LYS A 66 0.06 -2.70 10.62
CA LYS A 66 0.33 -3.28 11.95
C LYS A 66 1.75 -3.85 12.10
N GLU A 67 2.48 -4.06 11.00
CA GLU A 67 3.94 -4.32 10.97
C GLU A 67 4.74 -3.10 11.46
N LYS A 68 4.51 -2.73 12.73
CA LYS A 68 5.20 -1.66 13.46
C LYS A 68 5.89 -2.22 14.72
N TYR A 69 5.86 -3.53 14.94
CA TYR A 69 6.27 -4.14 16.21
C TYR A 69 7.15 -5.40 16.12
N LEU A 70 7.51 -5.90 14.92
CA LEU A 70 8.35 -7.12 14.81
C LEU A 70 9.77 -6.88 14.28
N THR A 71 10.12 -5.65 13.88
CA THR A 71 11.47 -5.28 13.39
C THR A 71 12.13 -4.21 14.26
N ARG A 72 11.80 -4.20 15.56
CA ARG A 72 12.64 -3.61 16.62
C ARG A 72 13.18 -4.77 17.46
N GLY A 73 14.11 -5.52 16.86
CA GLY A 73 15.03 -6.43 17.51
C GLY A 73 16.40 -6.13 16.94
#